data_AF-A0A227J7L2-F1
#
_entry.id   AF-A0A227J7L2-F1
#
_cell.length_a   1.000
_cell.length_b   1.000
_cell.length_c   1.000
_cell.angle_alpha   90.00
_cell.angle_beta   90.00
_cell.angle_gamma   90.00
#
_symmetry.space_group_name_H-M   'P 1'
#
loop_
_entity.id
_entity.type
_entity.pdbx_description
1 polymer ?
#
loop_
_entity_poly.entity_id
_entity_poly.type
_entity_poly.pdbx_seq_one_letter_code
_entity_poly.pdbx_strand_id
1 'polypeptide(L)'
;YFTATEDDALMLSVAFGGLEKSGELRVRGLELLARANYQRVGSGNLALSLAPNGRQLVLAGRQPTEHLNSANLTVWFHEIIEQTELWQARFAMLDQDLSATSNHEQSHVQPLRV
;
A
#
# COMPACT_ATOMS: atom_id res chain seq x y z
N TYR A 1 -7.96 5.77 12.40
CA TYR A 1 -9.21 5.74 13.18
C TYR A 1 -9.43 4.33 13.71
N PHE A 2 -10.04 4.23 14.90
CA PHE A 2 -10.38 2.95 15.53
C PHE A 2 -11.86 2.65 15.31
N THR A 3 -12.18 1.38 15.11
CA THR A 3 -13.58 0.94 15.04
C THR A 3 -13.68 -0.44 15.64
N ALA A 4 -14.58 -0.61 16.62
CA ALA A 4 -14.99 -1.94 17.05
C ALA A 4 -15.89 -2.52 15.96
N THR A 5 -15.63 -3.77 15.59
CA THR A 5 -16.46 -4.51 14.63
C THR A 5 -17.49 -5.35 15.38
N GLU A 6 -18.58 -5.73 14.70
CA GLU A 6 -19.63 -6.59 15.26
C GLU A 6 -19.10 -7.98 15.69
N ASP A 7 -17.90 -8.37 15.20
CA ASP A 7 -17.24 -9.65 15.46
C ASP A 7 -16.16 -9.58 16.56
N ASP A 8 -16.31 -8.70 17.56
CA ASP A 8 -15.36 -8.57 18.68
C ASP A 8 -13.90 -8.38 18.23
N ALA A 9 -13.68 -7.64 17.13
CA ALA A 9 -12.35 -7.28 16.67
C ALA A 9 -12.16 -5.76 16.64
N LEU A 10 -10.94 -5.33 16.99
CA LEU A 10 -10.49 -3.96 16.84
C LEU A 10 -9.95 -3.77 15.42
N MET A 11 -10.48 -2.79 14.71
CA MET A 11 -9.88 -2.30 13.46
C MET A 11 -9.14 -0.99 13.70
N LEU A 12 -7.94 -0.90 13.14
CA LEU A 12 -7.18 0.33 13.02
C LEU A 12 -6.98 0.63 11.53
N SER A 13 -7.38 1.81 11.09
CA SER A 13 -7.15 2.28 9.73
C SER A 13 -6.31 3.55 9.72
N VAL A 14 -5.26 3.57 8.91
CA VAL A 14 -4.34 4.70 8.76
C VAL A 14 -4.36 5.17 7.31
N ALA A 15 -4.75 6.42 7.11
CA ALA A 15 -4.61 7.06 5.81
C ALA A 15 -3.18 7.58 5.66
N PHE A 16 -2.51 7.25 4.54
CA PHE A 16 -1.07 7.49 4.41
C PHE A 16 -0.64 8.13 3.09
N GLY A 17 -1.58 8.36 2.17
CA GLY A 17 -1.24 8.97 0.89
C GLY A 17 -2.43 9.17 -0.02
N GLY A 18 -2.15 9.71 -1.20
CA GLY A 18 -3.12 9.91 -2.27
C GLY A 18 -2.70 9.17 -3.52
N LEU A 19 -3.68 8.60 -4.20
CA LEU A 19 -3.56 8.05 -5.54
C LEU A 19 -4.10 9.05 -6.56
N GLU A 20 -3.43 9.12 -7.70
CA GLU A 20 -3.86 9.94 -8.82
C GLU A 20 -5.27 9.61 -9.29
N LYS A 21 -6.00 10.62 -9.75
CA LYS A 21 -7.40 10.46 -10.20
C LYS A 21 -7.49 9.71 -11.53
N SER A 22 -6.46 9.80 -12.37
CA SER A 22 -6.38 9.18 -13.69
C SER A 22 -4.93 9.10 -14.18
N GLY A 23 -4.69 8.41 -15.29
CA GLY A 23 -3.38 8.31 -15.92
C GLY A 23 -2.57 7.10 -15.45
N GLU A 24 -1.34 6.99 -15.95
CA GLU A 24 -0.48 5.82 -15.76
C GLU A 24 -0.11 5.58 -14.29
N LEU A 25 0.20 6.64 -13.54
CA LEU A 25 0.47 6.56 -12.10
C LEU A 25 -0.71 5.95 -11.32
N ARG A 26 -1.95 6.24 -11.72
CA ARG A 26 -3.12 5.62 -11.10
C ARG A 26 -3.13 4.11 -11.35
N VAL A 27 -2.92 3.69 -12.59
CA VAL A 27 -2.94 2.25 -12.96
C VAL A 27 -1.86 1.50 -12.20
N ARG A 28 -0.62 2.00 -12.21
CA ARG A 28 0.49 1.39 -11.47
C ARG A 28 0.23 1.33 -9.97
N GLY A 29 -0.35 2.38 -9.38
CA GLY A 29 -0.68 2.39 -7.97
C GLY A 29 -1.79 1.40 -7.60
N LEU A 30 -2.80 1.22 -8.47
CA LEU A 30 -3.82 0.19 -8.30
C LEU A 30 -3.23 -1.22 -8.43
N GLU A 31 -2.32 -1.44 -9.38
CA GLU A 31 -1.61 -2.71 -9.54
C GLU A 31 -0.73 -3.03 -8.33
N LEU A 32 0.00 -2.04 -7.82
CA LEU A 32 0.80 -2.18 -6.62
C LEU A 32 -0.07 -2.59 -5.42
N LEU A 33 -1.21 -1.90 -5.23
CA LEU A 33 -2.17 -2.23 -4.17
C LEU A 33 -2.70 -3.66 -4.32
N ALA A 34 -3.09 -4.07 -5.54
CA ALA A 34 -3.61 -5.41 -5.79
C ALA A 34 -2.56 -6.51 -5.54
N ARG A 35 -1.33 -6.31 -6.04
CA ARG A 35 -0.20 -7.24 -5.85
C ARG A 35 0.15 -7.38 -4.37
N ALA A 36 0.21 -6.26 -3.66
CA ALA A 36 0.50 -6.22 -2.24
C ALA A 36 -0.49 -7.05 -1.42
N ASN A 37 -1.80 -6.89 -1.66
CA ASN A 37 -2.82 -7.67 -0.98
C ASN A 37 -2.79 -9.15 -1.38
N TYR A 38 -2.54 -9.46 -2.66
CA TYR A 38 -2.41 -10.86 -3.12
C TYR A 38 -1.24 -11.59 -2.44
N GLN A 39 -0.11 -10.92 -2.30
CA GLN A 39 1.09 -11.47 -1.66
C GLN A 39 1.02 -11.47 -0.13
N ARG A 40 -0.07 -10.95 0.44
CA ARG A 40 -0.26 -10.61 1.86
C ARG A 40 0.73 -9.55 2.33
N VAL A 41 0.20 -8.38 2.67
CA VAL A 41 0.97 -7.27 3.23
C VAL A 41 1.39 -7.61 4.65
N GLY A 42 2.69 -7.69 4.95
CA GLY A 42 3.17 -7.87 6.33
C GLY A 42 2.58 -9.11 7.03
N SER A 43 2.18 -8.97 8.31
CA SER A 43 1.38 -10.00 8.98
C SER A 43 0.00 -10.10 8.32
N GLY A 44 -0.54 -11.32 8.20
CA GLY A 44 -1.77 -11.64 7.45
C GLY A 44 -3.07 -10.93 7.88
N ASN A 45 -2.98 -10.01 8.84
CA ASN A 45 -4.07 -9.21 9.39
C ASN A 45 -4.11 -7.77 8.83
N LEU A 46 -3.22 -7.43 7.90
CA LEU A 46 -3.14 -6.12 7.27
C LEU A 46 -3.70 -6.14 5.83
N ALA A 47 -4.36 -5.05 5.44
CA ALA A 47 -4.90 -4.86 4.11
C ALA A 47 -4.69 -3.41 3.63
N LEU A 48 -4.28 -3.27 2.37
CA LEU A 48 -4.24 -1.98 1.69
C LEU A 48 -5.55 -1.76 0.94
N SER A 49 -6.06 -0.54 0.99
CA SER A 49 -7.31 -0.19 0.32
C SER A 49 -7.33 1.27 -0.13
N LEU A 50 -8.33 1.59 -0.94
CA LEU A 50 -8.71 2.97 -1.21
C LEU A 50 -9.91 3.33 -0.34
N ALA A 51 -9.87 4.53 0.23
CA ALA A 51 -11.05 5.13 0.84
C ALA A 51 -12.18 5.28 -0.21
N PRO A 52 -13.45 5.42 0.21
CA PRO A 52 -14.59 5.52 -0.71
C PRO A 52 -14.49 6.63 -1.76
N ASN A 53 -13.67 7.66 -1.51
CA ASN A 53 -13.38 8.72 -2.47
C ASN A 53 -12.50 8.27 -3.67
N GLY A 54 -12.03 7.01 -3.68
CA GLY A 54 -11.25 6.41 -4.75
C GLY A 54 -9.85 7.00 -4.93
N ARG A 55 -9.36 7.73 -3.93
CA ARG A 55 -8.07 8.46 -3.97
C ARG A 55 -7.22 8.24 -2.73
N GLN A 56 -7.78 8.28 -1.54
CA GLN A 56 -6.97 8.19 -0.33
C GLN A 56 -6.54 6.74 -0.08
N LEU A 57 -5.24 6.52 0.07
CA LEU A 57 -4.67 5.22 0.39
C LEU A 57 -4.80 4.97 1.88
N VAL A 58 -5.24 3.76 2.23
CA VAL A 58 -5.51 3.34 3.62
C VAL A 58 -4.85 1.99 3.87
N LEU A 59 -4.09 1.89 4.97
CA LEU A 59 -3.67 0.62 5.55
C LEU A 59 -4.61 0.31 6.71
N ALA A 60 -5.26 -0.84 6.67
CA ALA A 60 -6.14 -1.32 7.72
C ALA A 60 -5.56 -2.58 8.36
N GLY A 61 -5.56 -2.63 9.68
CA GLY A 61 -5.28 -3.83 10.46
C GLY A 61 -6.51 -4.26 11.25
N ARG A 62 -6.72 -5.58 11.36
CA ARG A 62 -7.76 -6.17 12.22
C ARG A 62 -7.12 -7.07 13.28
N GLN A 63 -7.52 -6.91 14.53
CA GLN A 63 -7.07 -7.78 15.63
C GLN A 63 -8.25 -8.26 16.48
N PRO A 64 -8.42 -9.58 16.71
CA PRO A 64 -9.44 -10.09 17.62
C PRO A 64 -9.21 -9.56 19.04
N THR A 65 -10.26 -9.09 19.71
CA THR A 65 -10.15 -8.50 21.06
C THR A 65 -9.75 -9.52 22.12
N GLU A 66 -10.07 -10.80 21.93
CA GLU A 66 -9.60 -11.91 22.77
C GLU A 66 -8.07 -12.04 22.81
N HIS A 67 -7.40 -11.60 21.73
CA HIS A 67 -5.96 -11.58 21.62
C HIS A 67 -5.37 -10.22 22.00
N LEU A 68 -6.13 -9.29 22.56
CA LEU A 68 -5.63 -7.97 22.94
C LEU A 68 -5.31 -7.88 24.43
N ASN A 69 -4.09 -7.44 24.72
CA ASN A 69 -3.63 -6.93 25.99
C ASN A 69 -2.72 -5.70 25.74
N SER A 70 -2.32 -5.00 26.79
CA SER A 70 -1.53 -3.77 26.64
C SER A 70 -0.20 -3.99 25.88
N ALA A 71 0.46 -5.14 26.10
CA ALA A 71 1.74 -5.45 25.47
C ALA A 71 1.59 -5.72 23.97
N ASN A 72 0.66 -6.59 23.58
CA ASN A 72 0.48 -6.95 22.17
C ASN A 72 -0.21 -5.85 21.35
N LEU A 73 -1.04 -5.00 21.98
CA LEU A 73 -1.61 -3.82 21.34
C LEU A 73 -0.51 -2.83 20.94
N THR A 74 0.46 -2.62 21.82
CA THR A 74 1.61 -1.74 21.55
C THR A 74 2.47 -2.28 20.41
N VAL A 75 2.74 -3.58 20.39
CA VAL A 75 3.49 -4.24 19.30
C VAL A 75 2.74 -4.09 17.98
N TRP A 76 1.43 -4.36 17.99
CA TRP A 76 0.58 -4.26 16.80
C TRP A 76 0.50 -2.82 16.26
N PHE A 77 0.46 -1.81 17.13
CA PHE A 77 0.52 -0.41 16.69
C PHE A 77 1.86 -0.06 16.05
N HIS A 78 2.98 -0.51 16.60
CA HIS A 78 4.28 -0.29 15.98
C HIS A 78 4.36 -0.94 14.61
N GLU A 79 3.88 -2.18 14.48
CA GLU A 79 3.83 -2.86 13.18
C GLU A 79 3.00 -2.07 12.15
N ILE A 80 1.83 -1.58 12.54
CA ILE A 80 0.99 -0.77 11.64
C ILE A 80 1.71 0.51 11.23
N ILE A 81 2.41 1.19 12.14
CA ILE A 81 3.16 2.41 11.83
C ILE A 81 4.29 2.10 10.84
N GLU A 82 5.12 1.09 11.12
CA GLU A 82 6.23 0.69 10.25
C GLU A 82 5.74 0.32 8.84
N GLN A 83 4.66 -0.45 8.75
CA GLN A 83 4.06 -0.81 7.46
C GLN A 83 3.49 0.42 6.75
N THR A 84 2.87 1.34 7.49
CA THR A 84 2.33 2.58 6.92
C THR A 84 3.45 3.41 6.29
N GLU A 85 4.56 3.62 7.01
CA GLU A 85 5.70 4.38 6.53
C GLU A 85 6.35 3.73 5.30
N LEU A 86 6.52 2.40 5.33
CA LEU A 86 7.02 1.64 4.19
C LEU A 86 6.15 1.81 2.94
N TRP A 87 4.83 1.72 3.09
CA TRP A 87 3.91 1.89 1.97
C TRP A 87 3.84 3.33 1.48
N GLN A 88 3.89 4.30 2.39
CA GLN A 88 3.99 5.71 2.02
C GLN A 88 5.23 5.96 1.15
N ALA A 89 6.39 5.42 1.53
CA ALA A 89 7.62 5.55 0.74
C ALA A 89 7.49 4.89 -0.65
N ARG A 90 6.92 3.67 -0.72
CA ARG A 90 6.70 2.96 -1.99
C ARG A 90 5.80 3.74 -2.95
N PHE A 91 4.71 4.32 -2.45
CA PHE A 91 3.82 5.14 -3.27
C PHE A 91 4.44 6.48 -3.65
N ALA A 92 5.30 7.06 -2.81
CA ALA A 92 6.03 8.30 -3.13
C ALA A 92 7.11 8.10 -4.21
N MET A 93 7.57 6.86 -4.43
CA MET A 93 8.56 6.52 -5.46
C MET A 93 7.93 5.98 -6.76
N LEU A 94 6.60 5.95 -6.84
CA LEU A 94 5.87 5.35 -7.97
C LEU A 94 6.15 6.05 -9.31
N ASP A 95 6.47 7.34 -9.27
CA ASP A 95 6.83 8.18 -10.42
C ASP A 95 8.30 8.06 -10.82
N GLN A 96 9.19 7.74 -9.88
CA GLN A 96 10.61 7.53 -10.17
C GLN A 96 10.83 6.29 -11.05
N ASP A 97 9.96 5.27 -10.94
CA ASP A 97 9.92 4.13 -11.85
C ASP A 97 9.58 4.51 -13.31
N LEU A 98 8.91 5.64 -13.57
CA LEU A 98 8.62 6.10 -14.95
C LEU A 98 9.88 6.61 -15.67
N SER A 99 10.77 7.26 -14.93
CA SER A 99 12.01 7.84 -15.46
C SER A 99 13.03 6.78 -15.89
N ALA A 100 12.97 5.59 -15.29
CA ALA A 100 13.86 4.47 -15.63
C ALA A 100 13.40 3.72 -16.88
N THR A 101 12.08 3.53 -17.08
CA THR A 101 11.55 2.79 -18.24
C THR A 101 11.58 3.59 -19.55
N SER A 102 11.42 4.91 -19.47
CA SER A 102 11.41 5.78 -20.67
C SER A 102 12.78 5.95 -21.33
N ASN A 103 13.88 5.67 -20.61
CA ASN A 103 15.23 5.73 -21.16
C ASN A 103 15.71 4.41 -21.80
N HIS A 104 15.01 3.30 -21.60
CA HIS A 104 15.43 2.00 -22.14
C HIS A 104 14.88 1.68 -23.53
N GLU A 105 13.82 2.35 -23.99
CA GLU A 105 13.26 2.08 -25.33
C GLU A 105 13.95 2.86 -26.47
N GLN A 106 14.85 3.80 -26.19
CA GLN A 106 15.52 4.61 -27.21
C GLN A 106 16.94 4.15 -27.61
N SER A 107 17.49 3.07 -27.02
CA SER A 107 18.90 2.68 -27.23
C SER A 107 19.14 1.41 -28.06
N HIS A 108 18.13 0.83 -28.71
CA HIS A 108 18.31 -0.33 -29.59
C HIS A 108 17.60 -0.19 -30.94
N VAL A 109 18.08 0.75 -31.74
CA VAL A 109 18.00 0.65 -33.21
C VAL A 109 19.44 0.62 -33.72
N GLN A 110 20.05 -0.57 -33.78
CA GLN A 110 21.20 -0.78 -34.67
C GLN A 110 20.67 -0.82 -36.10
N PRO A 111 21.05 0.11 -37.00
CA PRO A 111 20.76 -0.07 -38.41
C PRO A 111 21.62 -1.22 -38.90
N LEU A 112 20.99 -2.34 -39.30
CA LEU A 112 21.66 -3.34 -40.13
C LEU A 112 22.21 -2.60 -41.37
N ARG A 113 23.54 -2.55 -41.49
CA ARG A 113 24.23 -2.07 -42.67
C ARG A 113 25.02 -3.21 -43.30
N VAL A 114 24.72 -3.40 -44.58
CA VAL A 114 25.35 -4.19 -45.66
C VAL A 114 25.09 -5.69 -45.61
#